data_AF-X1U3J4-F1
#
_entry.id   AF-X1U3J4-F1
#
_cell.length_a   1.000
_cell.length_b   1.000
_cell.length_c   1.000
_cell.angle_alpha   90.00
_cell.angle_beta   90.00
_cell.angle_gamma   90.00
#
_symmetry.space_group_name_H-M   'P 1'
#
loop_
_entity.id
_entity.type
_entity.pdbx_description
1 polymer ?
#
loop_
_entity_poly.entity_id
_entity_poly.type
_entity_poly.pdbx_seq_one_letter_code
_entity_poly.pdbx_strand_id
1 'polypeptide(L)'
;MKNKRRNHSAQFKAKVALAAAKGEMTIAELASKFEVHPNQVTQWKKRLLESVPDIFSRSRQRDRQKQGELTEHLYQQIGQLKVELDWLKTKSCYPLKSSVLSPATARVYAETSSSSAVVFGLLILLLYTYYEWKANEYVRMKA
;
A
#
# COMPACT_ATOMS: atom_id res chain seq x y z
N MET A 1 4.68 31.17 -2.03
CA MET A 1 3.26 30.76 -1.84
C MET A 1 3.07 29.34 -2.35
N LYS A 2 2.64 28.40 -1.50
CA LYS A 2 2.51 26.97 -1.86
C LYS A 2 1.19 26.79 -2.63
N ASN A 3 1.22 26.83 -3.95
CA ASN A 3 0.03 26.73 -4.78
C ASN A 3 -0.55 25.29 -4.68
N LYS A 4 -1.64 25.12 -3.94
CA LYS A 4 -2.28 23.82 -3.72
C LYS A 4 -2.98 23.41 -5.01
N ARG A 5 -2.39 22.43 -5.72
CA ARG A 5 -2.95 21.89 -6.96
C ARG A 5 -4.37 21.37 -6.72
N ARG A 6 -5.35 21.91 -7.44
CA ARG A 6 -6.73 21.41 -7.41
C ARG A 6 -6.76 20.02 -8.05
N ASN A 7 -7.18 19.01 -7.29
CA ASN A 7 -7.33 17.65 -7.79
C ASN A 7 -8.78 17.45 -8.29
N HIS A 8 -8.93 17.07 -9.55
CA HIS A 8 -10.22 16.73 -10.14
C HIS A 8 -10.45 15.22 -10.14
N SER A 9 -11.69 14.79 -9.89
CA SER A 9 -12.07 13.38 -9.92
C SER A 9 -11.95 12.78 -11.33
N ALA A 10 -11.77 11.46 -11.42
CA ALA A 10 -11.67 10.77 -12.70
C ALA A 10 -12.93 10.95 -13.57
N GLN A 11 -14.11 10.87 -12.95
CA GLN A 11 -15.40 11.11 -13.61
C GLN A 11 -15.50 12.52 -14.18
N PHE A 12 -15.05 13.53 -13.41
CA PHE A 12 -15.05 14.92 -13.88
C PHE A 12 -14.15 15.11 -15.09
N LYS A 13 -12.92 14.58 -15.04
CA LYS A 13 -11.98 14.65 -16.17
C LYS A 13 -12.54 13.98 -17.41
N ALA A 14 -13.16 12.81 -17.26
CA ALA A 14 -13.80 12.09 -18.36
C ALA A 14 -14.96 12.89 -18.98
N LYS A 15 -15.83 13.49 -18.14
CA LYS A 15 -16.94 14.34 -18.60
C LYS A 15 -16.46 15.53 -19.42
N VAL A 16 -15.44 16.25 -18.91
CA VAL A 16 -14.87 17.41 -19.60
C VAL A 16 -14.16 17.00 -20.89
N ALA A 17 -13.38 15.91 -20.87
CA ALA A 17 -12.71 15.38 -22.05
C ALA A 17 -13.70 14.95 -23.14
N LEU A 18 -14.80 14.31 -22.76
CA LEU A 18 -15.85 13.87 -23.68
C LEU A 18 -16.57 15.06 -24.31
N ALA A 19 -16.90 16.10 -23.52
CA ALA A 19 -17.47 17.34 -24.06
C ALA A 19 -16.50 18.02 -25.05
N ALA A 20 -15.20 18.05 -24.72
CA ALA A 20 -14.17 18.59 -25.61
C ALA A 20 -13.93 17.74 -26.87
N ALA A 21 -14.18 16.43 -26.80
CA ALA A 21 -14.08 15.50 -27.93
C ALA A 21 -15.29 15.61 -28.87
N LYS A 22 -16.49 15.83 -28.31
CA LYS A 22 -17.72 16.07 -29.09
C LYS A 22 -17.66 17.34 -29.95
N GLY A 23 -16.96 18.36 -29.49
CA GLY A 23 -16.76 19.61 -30.24
C GLY A 23 -17.95 20.57 -30.23
N GLU A 24 -18.98 20.31 -29.41
CA GLU A 24 -20.17 21.18 -29.26
C GLU A 24 -19.83 22.53 -28.59
N MET A 25 -18.73 22.60 -27.82
CA MET A 25 -18.26 23.80 -27.13
C MET A 25 -16.77 23.98 -27.35
N THR A 26 -16.30 25.22 -27.42
CA THR A 26 -14.88 25.51 -27.56
C THR A 26 -14.13 25.16 -26.26
N ILE A 27 -12.82 24.94 -26.35
CA ILE A 27 -11.98 24.67 -25.17
C ILE A 27 -12.04 25.85 -24.18
N ALA A 28 -12.15 27.07 -24.67
CA ALA A 28 -12.26 28.28 -23.85
C ALA A 28 -13.60 28.34 -23.10
N GLU A 29 -14.71 28.01 -23.78
CA GLU A 29 -16.03 27.92 -23.12
C GLU A 29 -16.08 26.82 -22.07
N LEU A 30 -15.51 25.65 -22.37
CA LEU A 30 -15.42 24.55 -21.40
C LEU A 30 -14.54 24.92 -20.21
N ALA A 31 -13.43 25.61 -20.45
CA ALA A 31 -12.56 26.11 -19.41
C ALA A 31 -13.30 27.06 -18.46
N SER A 32 -14.07 28.01 -19.00
CA SER A 32 -14.90 28.93 -18.20
C SER A 32 -16.03 28.21 -17.48
N LYS A 33 -16.76 27.32 -18.16
CA LYS A 33 -17.93 26.62 -17.61
C LYS A 33 -17.58 25.67 -16.46
N PHE A 34 -16.43 25.01 -16.56
CA PHE A 34 -15.98 24.03 -15.57
C PHE A 34 -14.93 24.60 -14.60
N GLU A 35 -14.58 25.88 -14.73
CA GLU A 35 -13.51 26.55 -13.97
C GLU A 35 -12.16 25.82 -14.04
N VAL A 36 -11.83 25.32 -15.22
CA VAL A 36 -10.62 24.55 -15.50
C VAL A 36 -9.73 25.31 -16.47
N HIS A 37 -8.42 25.30 -16.23
CA HIS A 37 -7.47 25.90 -17.17
C HIS A 37 -7.53 25.23 -18.57
N PRO A 38 -7.54 25.96 -19.70
CA PRO A 38 -7.62 25.41 -21.07
C PRO A 38 -6.64 24.25 -21.36
N ASN A 39 -5.38 24.39 -20.92
CA ASN A 39 -4.38 23.31 -21.05
C ASN A 39 -4.75 21.99 -20.38
N GLN A 40 -5.54 22.00 -19.29
CA GLN A 40 -5.98 20.77 -18.66
C GLN A 40 -7.07 20.10 -19.50
N VAL A 41 -7.96 20.88 -20.09
CA VAL A 41 -9.03 20.39 -20.99
C VAL A 41 -8.41 19.72 -22.22
N THR A 42 -7.40 20.35 -22.84
CA THR A 42 -6.68 19.75 -23.98
C THR A 42 -5.94 18.47 -23.60
N GLN A 43 -5.28 18.46 -22.44
CA GLN A 43 -4.61 17.28 -21.92
C GLN A 43 -5.58 16.12 -21.69
N TRP A 44 -6.75 16.38 -21.09
CA TRP A 44 -7.74 15.33 -20.85
C TRP A 44 -8.40 14.84 -22.14
N LYS A 45 -8.68 15.74 -23.10
CA LYS A 45 -9.15 15.36 -24.45
C LYS A 45 -8.16 14.42 -25.14
N LYS A 46 -6.87 14.78 -25.15
CA LYS A 46 -5.81 13.94 -25.74
C LYS A 46 -5.75 12.57 -25.07
N ARG A 47 -5.75 12.55 -23.73
CA ARG A 47 -5.72 11.30 -22.95
C ARG A 47 -6.92 10.40 -23.26
N LEU A 48 -8.12 10.98 -23.40
CA LEU A 48 -9.32 10.25 -23.78
C LEU A 48 -9.15 9.60 -25.15
N LEU A 49 -8.76 10.37 -26.17
CA LEU A 49 -8.58 9.87 -27.53
C LEU A 49 -7.50 8.78 -27.64
N GLU A 50 -6.41 8.88 -26.87
CA GLU A 50 -5.38 7.84 -26.80
C GLU A 50 -5.89 6.55 -26.12
N SER A 51 -6.72 6.69 -25.08
CA SER A 51 -7.24 5.54 -24.33
C SER A 51 -8.39 4.81 -25.04
N VAL A 52 -9.10 5.47 -25.95
CA VAL A 52 -10.28 4.91 -26.63
C VAL A 52 -9.91 3.67 -27.47
N PRO A 53 -8.88 3.68 -28.34
CA PRO A 53 -8.44 2.48 -29.05
C PRO A 53 -8.05 1.33 -28.11
N ASP A 54 -7.42 1.62 -26.98
CA ASP A 54 -7.06 0.61 -25.99
C ASP A 54 -8.29 -0.04 -25.36
N ILE A 55 -9.33 0.74 -25.06
CA ILE A 55 -10.60 0.22 -24.51
C ILE A 55 -11.29 -0.71 -25.50
N PHE A 56 -11.23 -0.41 -26.80
CA PHE A 56 -11.86 -1.23 -27.85
C PHE A 56 -10.98 -2.39 -28.34
N SER A 57 -9.65 -2.31 -28.21
CA SER A 57 -8.72 -3.38 -28.60
C SER A 57 -8.47 -4.42 -27.51
N ARG A 58 -8.67 -4.06 -26.23
CA ARG A 58 -8.54 -4.98 -25.11
C ARG A 58 -9.74 -5.92 -25.03
N SER A 59 -9.53 -7.17 -25.45
CA SER A 59 -10.33 -8.27 -24.88
C SER A 59 -10.01 -8.33 -23.38
N ARG A 60 -11.00 -8.03 -22.54
CA ARG A 60 -10.92 -8.12 -21.07
C ARG A 60 -10.34 -9.45 -20.56
N GLN A 61 -10.38 -10.49 -21.39
CA GLN A 61 -9.77 -11.79 -21.15
C GLN A 61 -8.24 -11.78 -21.21
N ARG A 62 -7.62 -11.05 -22.17
CA ARG A 62 -6.15 -10.94 -22.27
C ARG A 62 -5.53 -10.23 -21.08
N ASP A 63 -6.18 -9.18 -20.58
CA ASP A 63 -5.70 -8.45 -19.39
C ASP A 63 -5.80 -9.32 -18.12
N ARG A 64 -6.89 -10.09 -17.98
CA ARG A 64 -7.04 -11.06 -16.88
C ARG A 64 -6.02 -12.20 -16.96
N GLN A 65 -5.74 -12.71 -18.16
CA GLN A 65 -4.72 -13.74 -18.37
C GLN A 65 -3.33 -13.24 -17.99
N LYS A 66 -2.92 -12.06 -18.46
CA LYS A 66 -1.65 -11.45 -18.06
C LYS A 66 -1.54 -11.23 -16.56
N GLN A 67 -2.63 -10.77 -15.92
CA GLN A 67 -2.66 -10.64 -14.45
C GLN A 67 -2.53 -12.00 -13.77
N GLY A 68 -3.18 -13.04 -14.27
CA GLY A 68 -3.05 -14.42 -13.80
C GLY A 68 -1.62 -14.91 -13.89
N GLU A 69 -1.01 -14.83 -15.07
CA GLU A 69 0.38 -15.23 -15.34
C GLU A 69 1.39 -14.51 -14.42
N LEU A 70 1.23 -13.19 -14.25
CA LEU A 70 2.06 -12.39 -13.33
C LEU A 70 1.90 -12.87 -11.89
N THR A 71 0.66 -13.17 -11.47
CA THR A 71 0.37 -13.62 -10.11
C THR A 71 0.95 -15.00 -9.85
N GLU A 72 0.82 -15.92 -10.81
CA GLU A 72 1.41 -17.26 -10.76
C GLU A 72 2.94 -17.20 -10.65
N HIS A 73 3.58 -16.36 -11.48
CA HIS A 73 5.03 -16.16 -11.43
C HIS A 73 5.48 -15.62 -10.07
N LEU A 74 4.77 -14.62 -9.52
CA LEU A 74 5.07 -14.08 -8.20
C LEU A 74 4.94 -15.14 -7.09
N TYR A 75 3.89 -15.98 -7.13
CA TYR A 75 3.73 -17.07 -6.17
C TYR A 75 4.83 -18.12 -6.28
N GLN A 76 5.28 -18.45 -7.49
CA GLN A 76 6.42 -19.34 -7.70
C GLN A 76 7.71 -18.77 -7.09
N GLN A 77 8.01 -17.50 -7.33
CA GLN A 77 9.19 -16.84 -6.77
C GLN A 77 9.16 -16.81 -5.24
N ILE A 78 8.00 -16.52 -4.64
CA ILE A 78 7.83 -16.57 -3.17
C ILE A 78 8.08 -17.99 -2.65
N GLY A 79 7.60 -19.02 -3.33
CA GLY A 79 7.84 -20.42 -2.98
C GLY A 79 9.33 -20.79 -3.03
N GLN A 80 10.02 -20.41 -4.11
CA GLN A 80 11.47 -20.63 -4.27
C GLN A 80 12.25 -19.94 -3.15
N LEU A 81 12.00 -18.64 -2.92
CA LEU A 81 12.67 -17.87 -1.87
C LEU A 81 12.42 -18.48 -0.49
N LYS A 82 11.23 -19.00 -0.22
CA LYS A 82 10.93 -19.66 1.07
C LYS A 82 11.78 -20.92 1.27
N VAL A 83 11.91 -21.75 0.24
CA VAL A 83 12.75 -22.97 0.30
C VAL A 83 14.21 -22.61 0.47
N GLU A 84 14.71 -21.59 -0.26
CA GLU A 84 16.07 -21.10 -0.11
C GLU A 84 16.34 -20.60 1.33
N LEU A 85 15.41 -19.84 1.92
CA LEU A 85 15.53 -19.38 3.29
C LEU A 85 15.50 -20.53 4.31
N ASP A 86 14.63 -21.52 4.14
CA ASP A 86 14.56 -22.68 5.04
C ASP A 86 15.80 -23.58 4.90
N TRP A 87 16.36 -23.70 3.69
CA TRP A 87 17.64 -24.36 3.47
C TRP A 87 18.79 -23.59 4.14
N LEU A 88 18.86 -22.27 3.97
CA LEU A 88 19.87 -21.43 4.61
C LEU A 88 19.78 -21.49 6.14
N LYS A 89 18.58 -21.49 6.72
CA LYS A 89 18.39 -21.70 8.17
C LYS A 89 18.92 -23.05 8.63
N THR A 90 18.68 -24.11 7.85
CA THR A 90 19.17 -25.46 8.14
C THR A 90 20.69 -25.52 8.06
N LYS A 91 21.31 -24.77 7.14
CA LYS A 91 22.79 -24.68 7.02
C LYS A 91 23.42 -23.79 8.08
N SER A 92 22.76 -22.69 8.47
CA SER A 92 23.27 -21.81 9.54
C SER A 92 23.07 -22.44 10.91
N CYS A 93 22.09 -23.32 11.07
CA CYS A 93 21.90 -24.15 12.25
C CYS A 93 22.67 -25.47 12.08
N TYR A 94 23.99 -25.42 12.28
CA TYR A 94 24.68 -26.64 12.69
C TYR A 94 24.14 -27.04 14.07
N PRO A 95 23.78 -28.33 14.30
CA PRO A 95 23.62 -28.79 15.65
C PRO A 95 25.00 -28.68 16.30
N LEU A 96 25.20 -27.66 17.14
CA LEU A 96 26.25 -27.71 18.15
C LEU A 96 26.02 -29.05 18.86
N LYS A 97 26.93 -30.00 18.61
CA LYS A 97 26.96 -31.29 19.28
C LYS A 97 26.77 -31.00 20.76
N SER A 98 25.66 -31.49 21.31
CA SER A 98 25.23 -31.30 22.70
C SER A 98 26.12 -32.11 23.66
N SER A 99 27.43 -31.98 23.54
CA SER A 99 28.38 -32.34 24.58
C SER A 99 28.62 -31.09 25.41
N VAL A 100 28.17 -31.16 26.66
CA VAL A 100 28.35 -30.16 27.73
C VAL A 100 27.35 -29.00 27.74
N LEU A 101 26.09 -29.29 28.06
CA LEU A 101 25.28 -28.33 28.80
C LEU A 101 24.92 -28.93 30.15
N SER A 102 25.74 -28.63 31.16
CA SER A 102 25.50 -28.99 32.55
C SER A 102 24.12 -28.45 32.99
N PRO A 103 23.31 -29.21 33.75
CA PRO A 103 21.98 -28.80 34.20
C PRO A 103 21.96 -27.49 35.02
N ALA A 104 23.12 -26.95 35.40
CA ALA A 104 23.25 -25.65 36.06
C ALA A 104 22.97 -24.45 35.13
N THR A 105 23.24 -24.52 33.82
CA THR A 105 23.08 -23.35 32.92
C THR A 105 21.66 -23.22 32.35
N ALA A 106 20.86 -24.30 32.36
CA ALA A 106 19.45 -24.26 31.96
C ALA A 106 18.58 -23.43 32.92
N ARG A 107 18.94 -23.34 34.21
CA ARG A 107 18.23 -22.50 35.19
C ARG A 107 18.44 -21.01 34.93
N VAL A 108 19.63 -20.60 34.51
CA VAL A 108 19.97 -19.19 34.25
C VAL A 108 19.22 -18.61 33.02
N TYR A 109 18.92 -19.44 32.02
CA TYR A 109 18.14 -19.04 30.85
C TYR A 109 16.62 -19.05 31.08
N ALA A 110 16.11 -19.87 32.01
CA ALA A 110 14.70 -19.87 32.38
C ALA A 110 14.32 -18.63 33.23
N GLU A 111 15.24 -18.16 34.08
CA GLU A 111 15.01 -17.00 34.97
C GLU A 111 14.99 -15.65 34.20
N THR A 112 15.72 -15.55 33.09
CA THR A 112 15.88 -14.29 32.33
C THR A 112 14.81 -14.07 31.25
N SER A 113 14.08 -15.12 30.86
CA SER A 113 12.97 -15.03 29.88
C SER A 113 11.64 -14.59 30.49
N SER A 114 11.51 -14.65 31.82
CA SER A 114 10.32 -14.18 32.54
C SER A 114 10.34 -12.65 32.69
N SER A 115 11.52 -12.05 32.89
CA SER A 115 11.65 -10.61 33.11
C SER A 115 11.45 -9.78 31.83
N SER A 116 11.94 -10.25 30.67
CA SER A 116 11.75 -9.55 29.39
C SER A 116 10.29 -9.60 28.91
N ALA A 117 9.61 -10.74 29.03
CA ALA A 117 8.19 -10.88 28.67
C ALA A 117 7.28 -9.99 29.52
N VAL A 118 7.58 -9.86 30.82
CA VAL A 118 6.86 -8.96 31.73
C VAL A 118 7.11 -7.49 31.36
N VAL A 119 8.35 -7.12 31.00
CA VAL A 119 8.67 -5.76 30.54
C VAL A 119 7.95 -5.41 29.23
N PHE A 120 7.90 -6.34 28.27
CA PHE A 120 7.14 -6.13 27.03
C PHE A 120 5.63 -6.03 27.28
N GLY A 121 5.08 -6.85 28.19
CA GLY A 121 3.67 -6.77 28.58
C GLY A 121 3.31 -5.44 29.25
N LEU A 122 4.16 -4.95 30.16
CA LEU A 122 3.99 -3.66 30.81
C LEU A 122 4.11 -2.49 29.84
N LEU A 123 5.01 -2.56 28.85
CA LEU A 123 5.13 -1.55 27.81
C LEU A 123 3.85 -1.47 26.94
N ILE A 124 3.27 -2.60 26.58
CA ILE A 124 2.02 -2.66 25.81
C ILE A 124 0.85 -2.08 26.62
N LEU A 125 0.74 -2.41 27.91
CA LEU A 125 -0.28 -1.85 28.81
C LEU A 125 -0.13 -0.33 29.01
N LEU A 126 1.10 0.17 29.14
CA LEU A 126 1.38 1.61 29.23
C LEU A 126 1.01 2.33 27.94
N LEU A 127 1.30 1.76 26.77
CA LEU A 127 0.89 2.35 25.50
C LEU A 127 -0.62 2.38 25.36
N TYR A 128 -1.32 1.32 25.74
CA TYR A 128 -2.78 1.26 25.66
C TYR A 128 -3.45 2.32 26.55
N THR A 129 -3.03 2.41 27.81
CA THR A 129 -3.57 3.40 28.78
C THR A 129 -3.21 4.83 28.39
N TYR A 130 -2.01 5.08 27.83
CA TYR A 130 -1.64 6.38 27.27
C TYR A 130 -2.53 6.80 26.10
N TYR A 131 -2.83 5.86 25.18
CA TYR A 131 -3.73 6.13 24.05
C TYR A 131 -5.16 6.43 24.52
N GLU A 132 -5.68 5.69 25.49
CA GLU A 132 -6.99 5.98 26.09
C GLU A 132 -7.04 7.33 26.80
N TRP A 133 -6.03 7.66 27.60
CA TRP A 133 -5.96 8.96 28.30
C TRP A 133 -5.93 10.12 27.30
N LYS A 134 -5.13 10.00 26.24
CA LYS A 134 -5.03 11.01 25.18
C LYS A 134 -6.33 11.16 24.39
N ALA A 135 -7.05 10.05 24.16
CA ALA A 135 -8.36 10.08 23.53
C ALA A 135 -9.40 10.78 24.42
N ASN A 136 -9.41 10.48 25.72
CA ASN A 136 -10.31 11.11 26.69
C ASN A 136 -10.02 12.60 26.88
N GLU A 137 -8.75 13.02 26.85
CA GLU A 137 -8.40 14.44 26.91
C GLU A 137 -8.83 15.20 25.63
N TYR A 138 -8.74 14.55 24.46
CA TYR A 138 -9.22 15.13 23.20
C TYR A 138 -10.73 15.34 23.19
N VAL A 139 -11.49 14.46 23.83
CA VAL A 139 -12.95 14.59 24.01
C VAL A 139 -13.27 15.68 25.03
N ARG A 140 -12.51 15.80 26.12
CA ARG A 140 -12.69 16.83 27.16
C ARG A 140 -12.33 18.25 26.71
N MET A 141 -11.42 18.41 25.76
CA MET A 141 -11.06 19.71 25.16
C MET A 141 -12.07 20.22 24.11
N LYS A 142 -13.01 19.37 23.68
CA LYS A 142 -14.01 19.67 22.64
C LYS A 142 -15.46 19.71 23.12
N ALA A 143 -15.68 19.40 24.40
CA ALA A 143 -16.95 19.59 25.11
C ALA A 143 -16.88 20.90 25.92
#